data_AF-A0A0N0FYD6-F1
#
_entry.id   AF-A0A0N0FYD6-F1
#
_cell.length_a   1.000
_cell.length_b   1.000
_cell.length_c   1.000
_cell.angle_alpha   90.00
_cell.angle_beta   90.00
_cell.angle_gamma   90.00
#
_symmetry.space_group_name_H-M   'P 1'
#
loop_
_entity.id
_entity.type
_entity.pdbx_description
1 polymer ?
#
loop_
_entity_poly.entity_id
_entity_poly.type
_entity_poly.pdbx_seq_one_letter_code
_entity_poly.pdbx_strand_id
1 'polypeptide(L)' 'MNQPFSPMGKPVDRVDGRLKVTGGARYAGEYPEEGLLHGSVVSSTIAKGRVLSIDSSEAMKVPGVVAVLDHSNRP' A
#
# COMPACT_ATOMS: atom_id res chain seq x y z
N MET A 1 16.04 14.87 -46.93
CA MET A 1 14.80 14.20 -46.47
C MET A 1 15.07 13.76 -45.03
N ASN A 2 14.52 14.47 -44.03
CA ASN A 2 14.76 14.13 -42.62
C ASN A 2 13.93 12.88 -42.28
N GLN A 3 14.62 11.77 -42.00
CA GLN A 3 13.98 10.57 -41.47
C GLN A 3 13.41 10.89 -40.07
N PRO A 4 12.18 10.46 -39.75
CA PRO A 4 11.63 10.65 -38.41
C PRO A 4 12.47 9.86 -37.39
N PHE A 5 12.71 10.47 -36.24
CA PHE A 5 13.40 9.80 -35.14
C PHE A 5 12.58 8.58 -34.69
N SER A 6 13.20 7.41 -34.69
CA SER A 6 12.64 6.18 -34.12
C SER A 6 13.32 5.86 -32.79
N PRO A 7 12.59 5.80 -31.67
CA PRO A 7 13.16 5.44 -30.37
C PRO A 7 13.45 3.94 -30.24
N MET A 8 12.98 3.11 -31.18
CA MET A 8 13.14 1.66 -31.09
C MET A 8 14.62 1.25 -31.12
N GLY A 9 15.05 0.49 -30.12
CA GLY A 9 16.42 -0.01 -29.97
C GLY A 9 17.45 1.04 -29.54
N LYS A 10 17.03 2.25 -29.16
CA LYS A 10 17.91 3.32 -28.68
C LYS A 10 17.88 3.39 -27.14
N PRO A 11 19.01 3.70 -26.47
CA PRO A 11 19.07 3.87 -25.03
C PRO A 11 18.50 5.25 -24.64
N VAL A 12 17.21 5.46 -24.88
CA VAL A 12 16.52 6.70 -24.53
C VAL A 12 16.22 6.75 -23.03
N ASP A 13 16.29 7.95 -22.46
CA ASP A 13 15.86 8.18 -21.09
C ASP A 13 14.38 7.84 -20.92
N ARG A 14 14.03 7.32 -19.75
CA ARG A 14 12.65 6.99 -19.43
C ARG A 14 11.84 8.27 -19.22
N VAL A 15 10.60 8.28 -19.73
CA VAL A 15 9.65 9.39 -19.53
C VAL A 15 9.40 9.71 -18.05
N ASP A 16 9.45 8.70 -17.19
CA ASP A 16 9.28 8.82 -15.73
C ASP A 16 10.61 8.95 -14.97
N GLY A 17 11.75 8.93 -15.68
CA GLY A 17 13.08 8.82 -15.09
C GLY A 17 13.40 9.98 -14.17
N ARG A 18 13.22 11.22 -14.63
CA ARG A 18 13.50 12.42 -13.83
C ARG A 18 12.72 12.44 -12.52
N LEU A 19 11.42 12.16 -12.56
CA LEU A 19 10.57 12.15 -11.36
C LEU A 19 11.04 11.09 -10.36
N LYS A 20 11.41 9.90 -10.83
CA LYS A 20 11.90 8.82 -9.95
C LYS A 20 13.25 9.13 -9.31
N VAL A 21 14.22 9.66 -10.07
CA VAL A 21 15.59 9.88 -9.56
C VAL A 21 15.72 11.16 -8.73
N THR A 22 14.71 12.02 -8.72
CA THR A 22 14.70 13.26 -7.92
C THR A 22 13.76 13.20 -6.71
N GLY A 23 13.03 12.09 -6.53
CA GLY A 23 11.99 11.99 -5.49
C GLY A 23 10.70 12.76 -5.82
N GLY A 24 10.53 13.21 -7.07
CA GLY A 24 9.29 13.87 -7.51
C GLY A 24 8.16 12.91 -7.87
N ALA A 25 8.45 11.62 -8.08
CA ALA A 25 7.44 10.60 -8.29
C ALA A 25 6.80 10.20 -6.95
N ARG A 26 5.47 10.29 -6.84
CA ARG A 26 4.74 9.87 -5.64
C ARG A 26 4.20 8.46 -5.75
N TYR A 27 4.40 7.66 -4.71
CA TYR A 27 3.86 6.30 -4.58
C TYR A 27 2.68 6.25 -3.61
N ALA A 28 1.98 5.11 -3.56
CA ALA A 28 0.71 4.97 -2.85
C ALA A 28 0.75 5.43 -1.38
N GLY A 29 1.86 5.21 -0.66
CA GLY A 29 2.01 5.61 0.73
C GLY A 29 2.37 7.08 0.97
N GLU A 30 2.54 7.89 -0.08
CA GLU A 30 3.05 9.26 0.02
C GLU A 30 1.94 10.31 -0.18
N TYR A 31 0.68 9.89 -0.17
CA TYR A 31 -0.50 10.75 -0.24
C TYR A 31 -1.02 11.05 1.17
N PRO A 32 -0.74 12.25 1.74
CA PRO A 32 -1.30 12.62 3.02
C PRO A 32 -2.76 13.01 2.86
N GLU A 33 -3.56 12.72 3.87
CA GLU A 33 -4.98 13.06 3.95
C GLU A 33 -5.32 13.44 5.40
N GLU A 34 -6.26 14.35 5.59
CA GLU A 34 -6.72 14.69 6.93
C GLU A 34 -7.50 13.52 7.54
N GLY A 35 -7.16 13.13 8.77
CA GLY A 35 -7.81 11.99 9.43
C GLY A 35 -7.41 10.61 8.87
N LEU A 36 -6.30 10.51 8.13
CA LEU A 36 -5.81 9.24 7.57
C LEU A 36 -5.55 8.20 8.67
N LEU A 37 -6.34 7.12 8.66
CA LEU A 37 -6.13 5.97 9.53
C LEU A 37 -5.02 5.06 8.99
N HIS A 38 -4.31 4.41 9.91
CA HIS A 38 -3.26 3.44 9.58
C HIS A 38 -3.76 2.02 9.88
N GLY A 39 -3.58 1.12 8.91
CA GLY A 39 -3.94 -0.29 9.05
C GLY A 39 -2.75 -1.18 9.39
N SER A 40 -2.97 -2.17 10.25
CA SER A 40 -2.02 -3.26 10.51
C SER A 40 -2.71 -4.60 10.34
N VAL A 41 -2.04 -5.55 9.69
CA VAL A 41 -2.58 -6.88 9.40
C VAL A 41 -2.09 -7.89 10.42
N VAL A 42 -3.02 -8.57 11.08
CA VAL A 42 -2.72 -9.73 11.94
C VAL A 42 -2.81 -11.00 11.10
N SER A 43 -1.66 -11.62 10.83
CA SER A 43 -1.55 -12.82 10.02
C SER A 43 -1.54 -14.10 10.87
N SER A 44 -1.95 -15.22 10.27
CA SER A 44 -1.86 -16.55 10.89
C SER A 44 -0.41 -16.91 11.23
N THR A 45 -0.19 -17.50 12.42
CA THR A 45 1.11 -18.05 12.84
C THR A 45 1.30 -19.50 12.41
N ILE A 46 0.28 -20.11 11.79
CA ILE A 46 0.29 -21.49 11.30
C ILE A 46 -0.04 -21.57 9.80
N ALA A 47 0.46 -22.61 9.13
CA ALA A 47 0.25 -22.79 7.70
C ALA A 47 -1.20 -23.20 7.33
N LYS A 48 -1.89 -23.93 8.21
CA LYS A 48 -3.27 -24.41 7.98
C LYS A 48 -4.01 -24.59 9.30
N GLY A 49 -5.23 -24.09 9.36
CA GLY A 49 -6.13 -24.26 10.50
C GLY A 49 -7.53 -23.70 10.20
N ARG A 50 -8.35 -23.63 11.25
CA ARG A 50 -9.67 -22.98 11.21
C ARG A 50 -9.71 -21.93 12.32
N VAL A 51 -10.22 -20.74 12.01
CA VAL A 51 -10.51 -19.72 13.03
C VAL A 51 -11.70 -20.21 13.86
N LEU A 52 -11.48 -20.47 15.15
CA LEU A 52 -12.55 -20.84 16.09
C LEU A 52 -13.11 -19.60 16.79
N SER A 53 -12.25 -18.64 17.11
CA SER A 53 -12.61 -17.36 17.72
C SER A 53 -11.55 -16.30 17.41
N ILE A 54 -11.95 -15.03 17.53
CA ILE A 54 -11.08 -13.85 17.50
C ILE A 54 -11.49 -13.00 18.71
N ASP A 55 -10.52 -12.64 19.55
CA ASP A 55 -10.71 -11.72 20.66
C ASP A 55 -9.91 -10.43 20.39
N SER A 56 -10.63 -9.35 20.13
CA SER A 56 -10.09 -8.02 19.85
C SER A 56 -10.18 -7.07 21.04
N SER A 57 -10.65 -7.54 22.21
CA SER A 57 -10.99 -6.70 23.35
C SER A 57 -9.82 -5.86 23.87
N GLU A 58 -8.63 -6.45 23.96
CA GLU A 58 -7.42 -5.73 24.39
C GLU A 58 -6.94 -4.72 23.34
N ALA A 59 -7.03 -5.06 22.04
CA ALA A 59 -6.68 -4.13 20.97
C ALA A 59 -7.57 -2.89 20.97
N MET A 60 -8.88 -3.07 21.21
CA MET A 60 -9.84 -1.97 21.28
C MET A 60 -9.66 -1.05 22.50
N LYS A 61 -8.91 -1.47 23.53
CA LYS A 61 -8.56 -0.62 24.68
C LYS A 61 -7.36 0.28 24.42
N VAL A 62 -6.58 0.01 23.37
CA VAL A 62 -5.39 0.81 23.03
C VAL A 62 -5.84 2.18 22.50
N PRO A 63 -5.38 3.29 23.10
CA PRO A 63 -5.69 4.63 22.61
C PRO A 63 -5.32 4.80 21.14
N GLY A 64 -6.25 5.29 20.33
CA GLY A 64 -6.07 5.52 18.89
C GLY A 64 -6.47 4.35 17.99
N VAL A 65 -6.81 3.18 18.53
CA VAL A 65 -7.43 2.10 17.74
C VAL A 65 -8.88 2.48 17.44
N VAL A 66 -9.20 2.58 16.15
CA VAL A 66 -10.54 2.96 15.69
C VAL A 66 -11.42 1.75 15.40
N ALA A 67 -10.85 0.67 14.86
CA ALA A 67 -11.57 -0.55 14.56
C ALA A 67 -10.64 -1.76 14.48
N VAL A 68 -11.18 -2.94 14.76
CA VAL A 68 -10.61 -4.24 14.38
C VAL A 68 -11.60 -4.91 13.44
N LEU A 69 -11.15 -5.19 12.21
CA LEU A 69 -11.96 -5.79 11.16
C LEU A 69 -11.60 -7.27 11.00
N ASP A 70 -12.60 -8.13 11.08
CA ASP A 70 -12.50 -9.57 10.85
C ASP A 70 -13.70 -10.07 10.04
N HIS A 71 -13.87 -11.40 9.93
CA HIS A 71 -14.94 -11.98 9.12
C HIS A 71 -16.38 -11.72 9.59
N SER A 72 -16.56 -11.28 10.82
CA SER A 72 -17.87 -11.03 11.42
C SER A 72 -18.38 -9.60 11.16
N ASN A 73 -17.50 -8.67 10.80
CA ASN A 73 -17.81 -7.24 10.70
C ASN A 73 -17.16 -6.54 9.48
N ARG A 74 -16.90 -7.30 8.41
CA ARG A 74 -16.55 -6.73 7.10
C ARG A 74 -17.78 -6.01 6.52
N PRO A 75 -17.63 -4.86 5.84
CA PRO A 75 -18.72 -4.21 5.12
C PRO A 75 -19.28 -5.07 3.97
#